data_AF-A0A1B8TYR0-F1
#
_entry.id   AF-A0A1B8TYR0-F1
#
_cell.length_a   1.000
_cell.length_b   1.000
_cell.length_c   1.000
_cell.angle_alpha   90.00
_cell.angle_beta   90.00
_cell.angle_gamma   90.00
#
_symmetry.space_group_name_H-M   'P 1'
#
loop_
_entity.id
_entity.type
_entity.pdbx_description
1 polymer ?
#
loop_
_entity_poly.entity_id
_entity_poly.type
_entity_poly.pdbx_seq_one_letter_code
_entity_poly.pdbx_strand_id
1 'polypeptide(L)' 'MIKIAYHPIYNHPLKEGHRFPMEKYDLLPQQLLYEGTCQPENFFEPKIPNNKHFFTVHEPEYFFDLLNITLNQKAARKLC' A
#
# COMPACT_ATOMS: atom_id res chain seq x y z
N MET A 1 1.67 -1.86 -23.46
CA MET A 1 1.70 -0.57 -22.71
C MET A 1 1.69 -0.89 -21.23
N ILE A 2 2.63 -0.35 -20.47
CA ILE A 2 2.79 -0.65 -19.03
C ILE A 2 1.69 0.08 -18.25
N LYS A 3 1.09 -0.59 -17.27
CA LYS A 3 0.12 0.00 -16.34
C LYS A 3 0.71 -0.01 -14.93
N ILE A 4 0.76 1.15 -14.29
CA ILE A 4 1.36 1.35 -12.98
C ILE A 4 0.27 1.82 -12.03
N ALA A 5 0.03 1.07 -10.96
CA ALA A 5 -0.88 1.48 -9.91
C ALA A 5 -0.18 2.51 -9.02
N TYR A 6 -0.73 3.72 -8.92
CA TYR A 6 -0.18 4.79 -8.07
C TYR A 6 -1.33 5.52 -7.37
N HIS A 7 -1.14 5.80 -6.08
CA HIS A 7 -2.05 6.63 -5.29
C HIS A 7 -1.22 7.38 -4.23
N PRO A 8 -1.44 8.70 -4.02
CA PRO A 8 -0.69 9.49 -3.03
C PRO A 8 -0.68 8.92 -1.60
N ILE A 9 -1.78 8.26 -1.18
CA ILE A 9 -1.90 7.52 0.10
C ILE A 9 -0.77 6.50 0.37
N TYR A 10 -0.04 6.06 -0.65
CA TYR A 10 1.10 5.16 -0.47
C TYR A 10 2.26 5.82 0.26
N ASN A 11 2.37 7.15 0.21
CA ASN A 11 3.28 7.88 1.05
C ASN A 11 2.58 8.25 2.37
N HIS A 12 2.99 7.60 3.46
CA HIS A 12 2.50 7.88 4.80
C HIS A 12 3.61 8.52 5.66
N PRO A 13 3.35 9.62 6.39
CA PRO A 13 4.37 10.27 7.20
C PRO A 13 4.92 9.31 8.26
N LEU A 14 6.24 9.13 8.25
CA LEU A 14 6.96 8.33 9.24
C LEU A 14 7.82 9.24 10.12
N LYS A 15 8.14 8.74 11.31
CA LYS A 15 9.09 9.42 12.20
C LYS A 15 10.47 9.48 11.54
N GLU A 16 11.22 10.54 11.83
CA GLU A 16 12.60 10.69 11.40
C GLU A 16 13.46 9.48 11.84
N GLY A 17 14.33 9.00 10.96
CA GLY A 17 15.14 7.80 11.20
C GLY A 17 14.41 6.46 11.03
N HIS A 18 13.15 6.45 10.56
CA HIS A 18 12.47 5.21 10.25
C HIS A 18 13.13 4.47 9.08
N ARG A 19 13.36 3.16 9.21
CA ARG A 19 14.11 2.35 8.21
C ARG A 19 13.37 2.15 6.89
N PHE A 20 12.06 2.35 6.88
CA PHE A 20 11.25 2.18 5.67
C PHE A 20 11.33 3.41 4.79
N PRO A 21 11.81 3.30 3.54
CA PRO A 21 12.01 4.43 2.64
C PRO A 21 10.68 4.86 2.01
N MET A 22 9.85 5.60 2.77
CA MET A 22 8.51 5.98 2.31
C MET A 22 8.55 6.97 1.12
N GLU A 23 9.56 7.82 1.07
CA GLU A 23 9.75 8.81 -0.01
C GLU A 23 9.81 8.17 -1.40
N LYS A 24 10.21 6.89 -1.50
CA LYS A 24 10.27 6.18 -2.80
C LYS A 24 8.92 6.15 -3.52
N TYR A 25 7.81 6.16 -2.78
CA TYR A 25 6.48 6.08 -3.37
C TYR A 25 6.12 7.35 -4.16
N ASP A 26 6.70 8.50 -3.79
CA ASP A 26 6.56 9.75 -4.55
C ASP A 26 7.67 9.90 -5.61
N LEU A 27 8.91 9.54 -5.25
CA LEU A 27 10.07 9.74 -6.12
C LEU A 27 10.06 8.81 -7.34
N LEU A 28 9.61 7.56 -7.22
CA LEU A 28 9.63 6.61 -8.34
C LEU A 28 8.70 7.03 -9.49
N PRO A 29 7.42 7.38 -9.26
CA PRO A 29 6.55 7.92 -10.32
C PRO A 29 7.12 9.19 -10.96
N GLN A 30 7.64 10.10 -10.14
CA GLN A 30 8.24 11.36 -10.61
C GLN A 30 9.45 11.11 -11.51
N GLN A 31 10.33 10.20 -11.10
CA GLN A 31 11.51 9.82 -11.87
C GLN A 31 11.14 9.19 -13.21
N LEU A 32 10.17 8.26 -13.22
CA LEU A 32 9.69 7.59 -14.45
C LEU A 32 9.08 8.57 -15.46
N LEU A 33 8.41 9.62 -14.98
CA LEU A 33 7.89 10.70 -15.81
C LEU A 33 9.02 11.60 -16.32
N TYR A 34 9.96 11.97 -15.44
CA TYR A 34 11.07 12.85 -15.77
C TYR A 34 11.99 12.27 -16.84
N GLU A 35 12.32 10.98 -16.75
CA GLU A 35 13.18 10.29 -17.72
C GLU A 35 12.45 9.89 -19.02
N GLY A 36 11.13 10.08 -19.07
CA GLY A 36 10.30 9.76 -20.24
C GLY A 36 10.01 8.27 -20.44
N THR A 37 10.37 7.40 -19.48
CA THR A 37 10.06 5.96 -19.53
C THR A 37 8.55 5.71 -19.44
N CYS A 38 7.83 6.54 -18.69
CA CYS A 38 6.37 6.49 -18.58
C CYS A 38 5.76 7.85 -18.86
N GLN A 39 4.53 7.85 -19.36
CA GLN A 39 3.67 9.03 -19.49
C GLN A 39 2.57 8.99 -18.41
N PRO A 40 1.89 10.11 -18.13
CA PRO A 40 0.81 10.14 -17.14
C PRO A 40 -0.28 9.07 -17.38
N GLU A 41 -0.52 8.69 -18.63
CA GLU A 41 -1.52 7.68 -19.03
C GLU A 41 -1.12 6.26 -18.65
N ASN A 42 0.15 6.02 -18.30
CA ASN A 42 0.60 4.74 -17.75
C ASN A 42 0.16 4.54 -16.29
N PHE A 43 -0.16 5.62 -15.58
CA PHE A 43 -0.53 5.57 -14.18
C PHE A 43 -2.05 5.49 -14.02
N PHE A 44 -2.50 4.65 -13.08
CA PHE A 44 -3.90 4.57 -12.72
C PHE A 44 -4.06 4.48 -11.21
N GLU A 45 -5.18 5.00 -10.72
CA GLU A 45 -5.56 4.92 -9.32
C GLU A 45 -6.26 3.58 -9.04
N PRO A 46 -5.71 2.72 -8.17
CA PRO A 46 -6.35 1.46 -7.82
C PRO A 46 -7.57 1.70 -6.92
N LYS A 47 -8.52 0.77 -6.98
CA LYS A 47 -9.73 0.79 -6.15
C LYS A 47 -9.64 -0.26 -5.05
N ILE A 48 -10.37 -0.03 -3.97
CA ILE A 48 -10.50 -0.99 -2.88
C ILE A 48 -11.10 -2.29 -3.46
N PRO A 49 -10.41 -3.44 -3.32
CA PRO A 49 -10.89 -4.71 -3.84
C PRO A 49 -12.07 -5.25 -3.02
N ASN A 50 -12.80 -6.21 -3.57
CA ASN A 50 -13.85 -6.90 -2.83
C ASN A 50 -13.25 -7.73 -1.68
N ASN A 51 -13.87 -7.66 -0.49
CA ASN A 51 -13.38 -8.39 0.69
C ASN A 51 -13.25 -9.90 0.49
N LYS A 52 -14.00 -10.48 -0.45
CA LYS A 52 -13.88 -11.90 -0.84
C LYS A 52 -12.44 -12.31 -1.19
N HIS A 53 -11.63 -11.39 -1.71
CA HIS A 53 -10.22 -11.66 -2.02
C HIS A 53 -9.32 -11.76 -0.79
N PHE A 54 -9.66 -11.11 0.32
CA PHE A 54 -8.90 -11.27 1.57
C PHE A 54 -9.19 -12.64 2.20
N PHE A 55 -10.42 -13.14 2.06
CA PHE A 55 -10.85 -14.42 2.62
C PHE A 55 -10.27 -15.65 1.90
N THR A 56 -9.57 -15.48 0.78
CA THR A 56 -8.85 -16.59 0.14
C THR A 56 -7.53 -16.91 0.85
N VAL A 57 -7.02 -15.99 1.68
CA VAL A 57 -5.74 -16.11 2.38
C VAL A 57 -5.91 -16.03 3.90
N HIS A 58 -6.84 -15.19 4.37
CA HIS A 58 -7.03 -14.90 5.79
C HIS A 58 -8.39 -15.38 6.30
N GLU A 59 -8.45 -15.81 7.55
CA GLU A 59 -9.70 -16.06 8.24
C GLU A 59 -10.51 -14.75 8.38
N PRO A 60 -11.84 -14.78 8.16
CA PRO A 60 -12.68 -13.59 8.27
C PRO A 60 -12.55 -12.89 9.63
N GLU A 61 -12.47 -13.64 10.72
CA GLU A 61 -12.34 -13.14 12.08
C GLU A 61 -11.08 -12.30 12.24
N TYR A 62 -9.94 -12.82 11.80
CA TYR A 62 -8.67 -12.09 11.82
C TYR A 62 -8.72 -10.82 10.96
N PHE A 63 -9.31 -10.89 9.77
CA PHE A 63 -9.45 -9.74 8.88
C PHE A 63 -10.30 -8.63 9.51
N PHE A 64 -11.44 -8.97 10.11
CA PHE A 64 -12.31 -8.00 10.76
C PHE A 64 -11.70 -7.46 12.05
N ASP A 65 -10.97 -8.28 12.81
CA ASP A 65 -10.25 -7.80 13.99
C ASP A 65 -9.14 -6.81 13.63
N LEU A 66 -8.43 -7.06 12.53
CA LEU A 66 -7.44 -6.13 12.00
C LEU A 66 -8.10 -4.82 11.54
N LEU A 67 -9.17 -4.92 10.77
CA LEU A 67 -9.88 -3.77 10.21
C LEU A 67 -10.47 -2.85 11.29
N ASN A 68 -11.00 -3.44 12.37
CA ASN A 68 -11.61 -2.72 13.49
C ASN A 68 -10.61 -2.39 14.62
N ILE A 69 -9.33 -2.73 14.47
CA ILE A 69 -8.28 -2.48 15.47
C ILE A 69 -8.60 -3.18 16.81
N THR A 70 -9.16 -4.39 16.74
CA THR A 70 -9.52 -5.23 17.91
C THR A 70 -8.63 -6.46 18.07
N LEU A 71 -7.55 -6.58 17.29
CA LEU A 71 -6.60 -7.67 17.41
C LEU A 71 -6.05 -7.80 18.83
N ASN A 72 -6.01 -9.04 19.32
CA ASN A 72 -5.32 -9.33 20.57
C ASN A 72 -3.81 -9.02 20.45
N GLN A 73 -3.17 -8.77 21.60
CA GLN A 73 -1.77 -8.35 21.65
C GLN A 73 -0.80 -9.36 21.00
N LYS A 74 -1.11 -10.66 21.06
CA LYS A 74 -0.28 -11.72 20.46
C LYS A 74 -0.32 -11.67 18.93
N ALA A 75 -1.49 -11.42 18.34
CA ALA A 75 -1.67 -11.28 16.91
C ALA A 75 -1.07 -9.97 16.40
N ALA A 76 -1.30 -8.85 17.09
CA ALA A 76 -0.76 -7.55 16.72
C ALA A 76 0.78 -7.54 16.63
N ARG A 77 1.48 -8.21 17.55
CA ARG A 77 2.95 -8.33 17.53
C ARG A 77 3.51 -9.07 16.31
N LYS A 78 2.71 -9.90 15.63
CA LYS A 78 3.16 -10.61 14.41
C LYS A 78 3.14 -9.72 13.16
N LEU A 79 2.49 -8.56 13.24
CA LEU A 79 2.42 -7.58 12.14
C LEU A 79 3.58 -6.57 12.16
N CYS A 80 4.23 -6.39 13.32
CA CYS A 80 5.32 -5.44 13.53
C CYS A 80 6.71 -6.01 13.21
#